data_AF-A0A938NQZ9-F1
#
_entry.id   AF-A0A938NQZ9-F1
#
_cell.length_a   1.000
_cell.length_b   1.000
_cell.length_c   1.000
_cell.angle_alpha   90.00
_cell.angle_beta   90.00
_cell.angle_gamma   90.00
#
_symmetry.space_group_name_H-M   'P 1'
#
loop_
_entity.id
_entity.type
_entity.pdbx_description
1 polymer ?
#
loop_
_entity_poly.entity_id
_entity_poly.type
_entity_poly.pdbx_seq_one_letter_code
_entity_poly.pdbx_strand_id
1 'polypeptide(L)'
;MAQWLWFVFNIEKERIGYDKGLLTWLRLRKHRKLRRHIHICLLDVYPKGGKFGRFMAFWINERSRVCSASLNERIEEADIVWIYSQDPLPSDVKEELLNTIKRSREGTKVINHPDFYNSYHSEHTFRALAEAGVNVPRSEFTEEDINKTLVVYKTVGRHSAPKNLSLFRGSIESFQPFEFIDSRDSDGLYRKYRALYINGIVYPDYLLFSSQWNVCWSLKNHADFTFEMTPVEIESIHIVAKKLNLQFFSIDYIRRNSDGHPVFTDINVYPMPIAYAEIIHQYGYYGRWYECGNPLRFGMPESSGRPFWEIFDNAMVSFANKKM
;
A
#
# COMPACT_ATOMS: atom_id res chain seq x y z
N MET A 1 -13.00 15.85 -17.41
CA MET A 1 -13.21 16.55 -18.71
C MET A 1 -12.57 15.79 -19.88
N ALA A 2 -11.31 15.35 -19.77
CA ALA A 2 -10.62 14.56 -20.81
C ALA A 2 -11.34 13.28 -21.28
N GLN A 3 -12.05 12.56 -20.37
CA GLN A 3 -12.85 11.37 -20.72
C GLN A 3 -13.96 11.60 -21.76
N TRP A 4 -14.42 12.84 -21.92
CA TRP A 4 -15.45 13.23 -22.90
C TRP A 4 -14.88 13.93 -24.11
N LEU A 5 -13.62 14.34 -24.06
CA LEU A 5 -13.00 15.16 -25.10
C LEU A 5 -11.83 14.45 -25.77
N TRP A 6 -11.52 13.21 -25.41
CA TRP A 6 -10.43 12.45 -26.02
C TRP A 6 -10.61 12.26 -27.53
N PHE A 7 -11.84 12.02 -27.96
CA PHE A 7 -12.19 11.94 -29.38
C PHE A 7 -12.20 13.32 -30.05
N VAL A 8 -12.47 14.39 -29.30
CA VAL A 8 -12.50 15.78 -29.80
C VAL A 8 -11.09 16.33 -29.96
N PHE A 9 -10.19 16.01 -29.05
CA PHE A 9 -8.79 16.48 -29.01
C PHE A 9 -7.78 15.46 -29.52
N ASN A 10 -8.24 14.38 -30.15
CA ASN A 10 -7.40 13.29 -30.67
C ASN A 10 -6.38 12.75 -29.65
N ILE A 11 -6.79 12.64 -28.39
CA ILE A 11 -5.97 12.05 -27.32
C ILE A 11 -6.05 10.54 -27.47
N GLU A 12 -4.91 9.87 -27.56
CA GLU A 12 -4.82 8.40 -27.56
C GLU A 12 -5.55 7.82 -26.35
N LYS A 13 -6.46 6.87 -26.59
CA LYS A 13 -7.27 6.25 -25.53
C LYS A 13 -6.39 5.60 -24.44
N GLU A 14 -5.21 5.12 -24.82
CA GLU A 14 -4.21 4.52 -23.95
C GLU A 14 -3.68 5.50 -22.90
N ARG A 15 -3.75 6.82 -23.17
CA ARG A 15 -3.32 7.87 -22.23
C ARG A 15 -4.39 8.23 -21.20
N ILE A 16 -5.55 7.59 -21.26
CA ILE A 16 -6.67 7.87 -20.38
C ILE A 16 -6.83 6.70 -19.40
N GLY A 17 -6.56 6.99 -18.13
CA GLY A 17 -6.71 6.06 -17.01
C GLY A 17 -8.15 5.99 -16.50
N TYR A 18 -8.31 5.49 -15.27
CA TYR A 18 -9.59 5.37 -14.61
C TYR A 18 -10.12 6.74 -14.16
N ASP A 19 -11.31 7.12 -14.61
CA ASP A 19 -12.01 8.33 -14.13
C ASP A 19 -13.51 8.28 -14.44
N LYS A 20 -14.29 9.25 -13.95
CA LYS A 20 -15.70 9.42 -14.33
C LYS A 20 -15.80 9.79 -15.81
N GLY A 21 -16.34 8.88 -16.65
CA GLY A 21 -16.67 9.19 -18.04
C GLY A 21 -16.85 7.97 -18.94
N LEU A 22 -17.11 8.23 -20.23
CA LEU A 22 -17.53 7.23 -21.20
C LEU A 22 -16.50 6.14 -21.45
N LEU A 23 -15.21 6.49 -21.57
CA LEU A 23 -14.16 5.49 -21.86
C LEU A 23 -13.97 4.51 -20.70
N THR A 24 -13.93 5.00 -19.46
CA THR A 24 -13.95 4.13 -18.27
C THR A 24 -15.20 3.26 -18.23
N TRP A 25 -16.38 3.81 -18.55
CA TRP A 25 -17.62 3.04 -18.59
C TRP A 25 -17.58 1.93 -19.64
N LEU A 26 -17.10 2.21 -20.85
CA LEU A 26 -16.94 1.23 -21.93
C LEU A 26 -15.98 0.11 -21.52
N ARG A 27 -14.84 0.45 -20.91
CA ARG A 27 -13.88 -0.53 -20.41
C ARG A 27 -14.47 -1.39 -19.31
N LEU A 28 -15.11 -0.79 -18.30
CA LEU A 28 -15.80 -1.54 -17.23
C LEU A 28 -16.88 -2.47 -17.78
N ARG A 29 -17.63 -2.05 -18.81
CA ARG A 29 -18.61 -2.91 -19.48
C ARG A 29 -17.95 -4.11 -20.17
N LYS A 30 -16.79 -3.93 -20.79
CA LYS A 30 -15.96 -5.02 -21.34
C LYS A 30 -15.46 -5.94 -20.20
N HIS A 31 -15.01 -5.37 -19.08
CA HIS A 31 -14.46 -6.12 -17.94
C HIS A 31 -15.48 -7.05 -17.28
N ARG A 32 -16.77 -6.69 -17.24
CA ARG A 32 -17.83 -7.56 -16.66
C ARG A 32 -17.91 -8.94 -17.31
N LYS A 33 -17.58 -9.02 -18.61
CA LYS A 33 -17.57 -10.27 -19.38
C LYS A 33 -16.18 -10.90 -19.44
N LEU A 34 -15.15 -10.23 -18.90
CA LEU A 34 -13.81 -10.75 -18.89
C LEU A 34 -13.76 -11.99 -17.99
N ARG A 35 -13.17 -13.05 -18.51
CA ARG A 35 -12.87 -14.28 -17.79
C ARG A 35 -11.41 -14.59 -18.00
N ARG A 36 -10.72 -14.86 -16.91
CA ARG A 36 -9.30 -15.21 -16.88
C ARG A 36 -9.16 -16.45 -16.00
N HIS A 37 -7.93 -16.98 -15.93
CA HIS A 37 -7.65 -18.21 -15.20
C HIS A 37 -7.93 -18.09 -13.69
N ILE A 38 -7.66 -16.92 -13.11
CA ILE A 38 -7.89 -16.64 -11.69
C ILE A 38 -8.93 -15.53 -11.57
N HIS A 39 -9.98 -15.76 -10.77
CA HIS A 39 -10.94 -14.75 -10.39
C HIS A 39 -10.69 -14.23 -8.97
N ILE A 40 -10.49 -12.92 -8.87
CA ILE A 40 -10.33 -12.19 -7.61
C ILE A 40 -11.64 -11.46 -7.30
N CYS A 41 -12.24 -11.74 -6.13
CA CYS A 41 -13.30 -10.92 -5.56
C CYS A 41 -12.67 -9.93 -4.56
N LEU A 42 -12.67 -8.64 -4.91
CA LEU A 42 -12.23 -7.57 -4.01
C LEU A 42 -13.38 -7.18 -3.09
N LEU A 43 -13.16 -7.26 -1.78
CA LEU A 43 -14.10 -6.82 -0.75
C LEU A 43 -13.69 -5.45 -0.21
N ASP A 44 -14.31 -4.40 -0.75
CA ASP A 44 -14.18 -3.00 -0.31
C ASP A 44 -15.51 -2.56 0.31
N VAL A 45 -15.69 -2.91 1.58
CA VAL A 45 -16.93 -2.68 2.34
C VAL A 45 -16.79 -1.49 3.29
N TYR A 46 -15.55 -1.09 3.61
CA TYR A 46 -15.28 0.00 4.55
C TYR A 46 -14.21 0.98 4.02
N PRO A 47 -14.46 2.30 4.12
CA PRO A 47 -15.72 2.93 4.51
C PRO A 47 -16.81 2.64 3.45
N LYS A 48 -18.09 2.72 3.87
CA LYS A 48 -19.23 2.50 2.96
C LYS A 48 -19.07 3.27 1.65
N GLY A 49 -19.25 2.57 0.54
CA GLY A 49 -19.13 3.12 -0.81
C GLY A 49 -17.81 2.85 -1.52
N GLY A 50 -16.81 2.26 -0.84
CA GLY A 50 -15.57 1.73 -1.41
C GLY A 50 -14.75 2.75 -2.21
N LYS A 51 -13.63 3.23 -1.68
CA LYS A 51 -12.90 4.32 -2.33
C LYS A 51 -11.97 3.83 -3.44
N PHE A 52 -11.30 2.70 -3.22
CA PHE A 52 -10.16 2.28 -4.05
C PHE A 52 -10.29 0.87 -4.64
N GLY A 53 -11.16 0.01 -4.12
CA GLY A 53 -11.39 -1.33 -4.66
C GLY A 53 -11.82 -1.31 -6.12
N ARG A 54 -12.68 -0.36 -6.51
CA ARG A 54 -13.10 -0.19 -7.93
C ARG A 54 -11.93 0.18 -8.83
N PHE A 55 -11.01 0.98 -8.32
CA PHE A 55 -9.83 1.41 -9.05
C PHE A 55 -8.84 0.25 -9.21
N MET A 56 -8.60 -0.53 -8.15
CA MET A 56 -7.80 -1.75 -8.20
C MET A 56 -8.40 -2.76 -9.17
N ALA A 57 -9.71 -3.03 -9.09
CA ALA A 57 -10.42 -3.95 -9.99
C ALA A 57 -10.27 -3.54 -11.46
N PHE A 58 -10.38 -2.23 -11.75
CA PHE A 58 -10.18 -1.72 -13.11
C PHE A 58 -8.79 -2.05 -13.64
N TRP A 59 -7.74 -1.78 -12.86
CA TRP A 59 -6.37 -1.98 -13.31
C TRP A 59 -5.97 -3.45 -13.39
N ILE A 60 -6.45 -4.32 -12.49
CA ILE A 60 -6.28 -5.77 -12.63
C ILE A 60 -6.87 -6.22 -13.97
N ASN A 61 -8.11 -5.83 -14.29
CA ASN A 61 -8.75 -6.25 -15.54
C ASN A 61 -8.12 -5.65 -16.81
N GLU A 62 -7.48 -4.47 -16.71
CA GLU A 62 -6.78 -3.85 -17.83
C GLU A 62 -5.38 -4.43 -18.06
N ARG A 63 -4.68 -4.88 -17.01
CA ARG A 63 -3.23 -5.14 -17.08
C ARG A 63 -2.82 -6.56 -16.76
N SER A 64 -3.54 -7.25 -15.88
CA SER A 64 -3.24 -8.65 -15.57
C SER A 64 -3.56 -9.54 -16.77
N ARG A 65 -2.66 -10.49 -17.05
CA ARG A 65 -2.85 -11.49 -18.10
C ARG A 65 -3.61 -12.70 -17.58
N VAL A 66 -3.52 -12.98 -16.28
CA VAL A 66 -4.02 -14.21 -15.64
C VAL A 66 -5.19 -13.98 -14.69
N CYS A 67 -5.38 -12.77 -14.18
CA CYS A 67 -6.43 -12.45 -13.23
C CYS A 67 -7.56 -11.61 -13.85
N SER A 68 -8.78 -11.89 -13.41
CA SER A 68 -9.94 -11.01 -13.57
C SER A 68 -10.48 -10.64 -12.20
N ALA A 69 -10.92 -9.39 -12.03
CA ALA A 69 -11.38 -8.88 -10.75
C ALA A 69 -12.83 -8.39 -10.79
N SER A 70 -13.58 -8.69 -9.73
CA SER A 70 -14.88 -8.12 -9.42
C SER A 70 -14.83 -7.37 -8.08
N LEU A 71 -15.77 -6.45 -7.86
CA LEU A 71 -15.86 -5.68 -6.62
C LEU A 71 -17.15 -6.05 -5.90
N ASN A 72 -17.04 -6.61 -4.69
CA ASN A 72 -18.16 -6.98 -3.81
C ASN A 72 -19.21 -7.91 -4.47
N GLU A 73 -18.85 -8.64 -5.53
CA GLU A 73 -19.75 -9.51 -6.29
C GLU A 73 -19.02 -10.79 -6.74
N ARG A 74 -19.79 -11.82 -7.08
CA ARG A 74 -19.30 -13.12 -7.60
C ARG A 74 -18.30 -13.81 -6.66
N ILE A 75 -18.50 -13.68 -5.36
CA ILE A 75 -17.64 -14.33 -4.36
C ILE A 75 -17.73 -15.86 -4.44
N GLU A 76 -18.88 -16.37 -4.85
CA GLU A 76 -19.14 -17.78 -5.09
C GLU A 76 -18.33 -18.34 -6.28
N GLU A 77 -17.85 -17.46 -7.18
CA GLU A 77 -17.00 -17.80 -8.33
C GLU A 77 -15.53 -17.41 -8.09
N ALA A 78 -15.18 -16.87 -6.93
CA ALA A 78 -13.83 -16.40 -6.65
C ALA A 78 -12.88 -17.60 -6.44
N ASP A 79 -11.64 -17.46 -6.91
CA ASP A 79 -10.52 -18.33 -6.53
C ASP A 79 -9.71 -17.67 -5.40
N ILE A 80 -9.72 -16.34 -5.37
CA ILE A 80 -9.13 -15.51 -4.32
C ILE A 80 -10.15 -14.46 -3.87
N VAL A 81 -10.36 -14.35 -2.57
CA VAL A 81 -11.01 -13.19 -1.94
C VAL A 81 -9.91 -12.26 -1.42
N TRP A 82 -9.99 -10.98 -1.75
CA TRP A 82 -9.03 -9.99 -1.27
C TRP A 82 -9.75 -8.90 -0.50
N ILE A 83 -9.48 -8.83 0.80
CA ILE A 83 -9.98 -7.75 1.65
C ILE A 83 -9.24 -6.46 1.31
N TYR A 84 -9.95 -5.54 0.68
CA TYR A 84 -9.42 -4.28 0.18
C TYR A 84 -10.29 -3.14 0.73
N SER A 85 -10.25 -2.96 2.06
CA SER A 85 -11.02 -1.96 2.82
C SER A 85 -10.07 -1.11 3.65
N GLN A 86 -10.44 0.10 4.03
CA GLN A 86 -9.59 0.94 4.86
C GLN A 86 -9.31 0.29 6.23
N ASP A 87 -8.05 0.20 6.61
CA ASP A 87 -7.64 -0.21 7.95
C ASP A 87 -7.65 0.97 8.94
N PRO A 88 -7.79 0.74 10.25
CA PRO A 88 -8.21 -0.52 10.86
C PRO A 88 -9.69 -0.82 10.57
N LEU A 89 -10.03 -2.12 10.48
CA LEU A 89 -11.41 -2.57 10.37
C LEU A 89 -12.14 -2.43 11.71
N PRO A 90 -13.28 -1.73 11.77
CA PRO A 90 -14.21 -1.81 12.89
C PRO A 90 -14.71 -3.24 13.14
N SER A 91 -15.11 -3.56 14.37
CA SER A 91 -15.57 -4.91 14.74
C SER A 91 -16.80 -5.37 13.96
N ASP A 92 -17.77 -4.49 13.74
CA ASP A 92 -18.98 -4.76 12.93
C ASP A 92 -18.63 -5.07 11.47
N VAL A 93 -17.67 -4.33 10.91
CA VAL A 93 -17.15 -4.58 9.55
C VAL A 93 -16.39 -5.91 9.48
N LYS A 94 -15.60 -6.24 10.50
CA LYS A 94 -14.91 -7.53 10.59
C LYS A 94 -15.90 -8.68 10.54
N GLU A 95 -16.99 -8.61 11.31
CA GLU A 95 -18.05 -9.62 11.32
C GLU A 95 -18.77 -9.74 9.97
N GLU A 96 -19.09 -8.61 9.33
CA GLU A 96 -19.70 -8.57 7.99
C GLU A 96 -18.80 -9.27 6.96
N LEU A 97 -17.49 -8.99 6.98
CA LEU A 97 -16.52 -9.61 6.09
C LEU A 97 -16.42 -11.12 6.31
N LEU A 98 -16.33 -11.57 7.56
CA LEU A 98 -16.30 -12.99 7.89
C LEU A 98 -17.56 -13.72 7.41
N ASN A 99 -18.73 -13.12 7.57
CA ASN A 99 -19.98 -13.69 7.08
C ASN A 99 -20.05 -13.70 5.55
N THR A 100 -19.50 -12.69 4.89
CA THR A 100 -19.41 -12.63 3.43
C THR A 100 -18.49 -13.72 2.88
N ILE A 101 -17.30 -13.91 3.49
CA ILE A 101 -16.32 -14.93 3.08
C ILE A 101 -16.92 -16.34 3.13
N LYS A 102 -17.84 -16.64 4.06
CA LYS A 102 -18.51 -17.97 4.15
C LYS A 102 -19.30 -18.35 2.89
N ARG A 103 -19.62 -17.39 2.01
CA ARG A 103 -20.27 -17.65 0.72
C ARG A 103 -19.30 -18.11 -0.38
N SER A 104 -18.00 -17.98 -0.15
CA SER A 104 -16.99 -18.45 -1.10
C SER A 104 -16.96 -19.98 -1.17
N ARG A 105 -16.38 -20.52 -2.24
CA ARG A 105 -16.20 -21.97 -2.41
C ARG A 105 -15.23 -22.51 -1.36
N GLU A 106 -15.39 -23.77 -0.98
CA GLU A 106 -14.41 -24.45 -0.12
C GLU A 106 -13.01 -24.35 -0.73
N GLY A 107 -12.01 -24.05 0.10
CA GLY A 107 -10.63 -23.85 -0.32
C GLY A 107 -10.30 -22.49 -0.92
N THR A 108 -11.27 -21.56 -1.06
CA THR A 108 -11.02 -20.20 -1.54
C THR A 108 -10.00 -19.50 -0.63
N LYS A 109 -8.96 -18.93 -1.23
CA LYS A 109 -7.89 -18.26 -0.48
C LYS A 109 -8.27 -16.83 -0.17
N VAL A 110 -7.88 -16.34 1.01
CA VAL A 110 -8.18 -14.96 1.43
C VAL A 110 -6.87 -14.19 1.62
N ILE A 111 -6.68 -13.13 0.83
CA ILE A 111 -5.59 -12.16 1.05
C ILE A 111 -6.00 -11.23 2.19
N ASN A 112 -5.16 -11.17 3.22
CA ASN A 112 -5.39 -10.39 4.43
C ASN A 112 -6.72 -10.78 5.09
N HIS A 113 -6.82 -11.99 5.63
CA HIS A 113 -8.03 -12.44 6.32
C HIS A 113 -8.42 -11.45 7.44
N PRO A 114 -9.72 -11.23 7.71
CA PRO A 114 -10.19 -10.29 8.73
C PRO A 114 -9.62 -10.54 10.14
N ASP A 115 -9.19 -11.77 10.45
CA ASP A 115 -8.61 -12.11 11.75
C ASP A 115 -7.23 -11.50 12.02
N PHE A 116 -6.47 -11.22 10.97
CA PHE A 116 -5.13 -10.64 11.07
C PHE A 116 -5.00 -9.32 10.29
N TYR A 117 -6.08 -8.82 9.71
CA TYR A 117 -6.11 -7.55 8.96
C TYR A 117 -5.62 -6.37 9.80
N ASN A 118 -6.05 -6.30 11.05
CA ASN A 118 -5.69 -5.24 11.99
C ASN A 118 -4.41 -5.54 12.77
N SER A 119 -3.66 -6.59 12.42
CA SER A 119 -2.49 -7.04 13.20
C SER A 119 -1.49 -5.91 13.46
N TYR A 120 -1.24 -5.04 12.48
CA TYR A 120 -0.35 -3.88 12.63
C TYR A 120 -0.85 -2.84 13.66
N HIS A 121 -2.16 -2.74 13.86
CA HIS A 121 -2.78 -1.77 14.77
C HIS A 121 -2.86 -2.29 16.22
N SER A 122 -2.35 -3.50 16.50
CA SER A 122 -2.28 -4.03 17.87
C SER A 122 -1.22 -3.26 18.69
N GLU A 123 -1.52 -3.03 19.97
CA GLU A 123 -0.63 -2.29 20.89
C GLU A 123 0.78 -2.90 21.00
N HIS A 124 0.91 -4.22 20.85
CA HIS A 124 2.18 -4.93 21.00
C HIS A 124 2.93 -5.16 19.68
N THR A 125 2.44 -4.63 18.56
CA THR A 125 3.00 -4.88 17.23
C THR A 125 4.48 -4.54 17.14
N PHE A 126 4.86 -3.34 17.58
CA PHE A 126 6.24 -2.87 17.47
C PHE A 126 7.19 -3.72 18.32
N ARG A 127 6.79 -4.09 19.55
CA ARG A 127 7.53 -5.02 20.40
C ARG A 127 7.69 -6.39 19.71
N ALA A 128 6.59 -6.94 19.21
CA ALA A 128 6.58 -8.25 18.57
C ALA A 128 7.43 -8.30 17.28
N LEU A 129 7.52 -7.18 16.54
CA LEU A 129 8.39 -7.03 15.38
C LEU A 129 9.86 -6.89 15.79
N ALA A 130 10.17 -6.10 16.81
CA ALA A 130 11.52 -5.97 17.36
C ALA A 130 12.07 -7.31 17.86
N GLU A 131 11.27 -8.07 18.62
CA GLU A 131 11.60 -9.43 19.07
C GLU A 131 11.82 -10.42 17.90
N ALA A 132 11.20 -10.16 16.75
CA ALA A 132 11.40 -10.96 15.53
C ALA A 132 12.63 -10.54 14.72
N GLY A 133 13.42 -9.55 15.20
CA GLY A 133 14.61 -9.05 14.53
C GLY A 133 14.35 -7.91 13.54
N VAL A 134 13.14 -7.34 13.52
CA VAL A 134 12.82 -6.19 12.67
C VAL A 134 13.11 -4.90 13.42
N ASN A 135 13.97 -4.06 12.87
CA ASN A 135 14.21 -2.73 13.41
C ASN A 135 12.96 -1.84 13.26
N VAL A 136 12.37 -1.46 14.37
CA VAL A 136 11.25 -0.51 14.44
C VAL A 136 11.60 0.60 15.44
N PRO A 137 11.01 1.80 15.33
CA PRO A 137 11.15 2.84 16.35
C PRO A 137 10.73 2.31 17.72
N ARG A 138 11.45 2.70 18.78
CA ARG A 138 10.97 2.43 20.14
C ARG A 138 9.62 3.12 20.35
N SER A 139 8.66 2.39 20.92
CA SER A 139 7.30 2.87 21.21
C SER A 139 6.96 2.84 22.70
N GLU A 140 7.88 2.36 23.53
CA GLU A 140 7.73 2.22 24.98
C GLU A 140 8.81 3.05 25.68
N PHE A 141 8.39 3.90 26.60
CA PHE A 141 9.23 4.89 27.26
C PHE A 141 9.00 4.86 28.77
N THR A 142 10.04 5.17 29.54
CA THR A 142 9.99 5.22 31.01
C THR A 142 10.13 6.67 31.48
N GLU A 143 10.07 6.89 32.81
CA GLU A 143 10.34 8.21 33.40
C GLU A 143 11.74 8.71 33.09
N GLU A 144 12.70 7.81 32.85
CA GLU A 144 14.09 8.17 32.54
C GLU A 144 14.22 8.88 31.18
N ASP A 145 13.26 8.69 30.28
CA ASP A 145 13.22 9.29 28.94
C ASP A 145 12.69 10.72 28.92
N ILE A 146 12.00 11.14 29.97
CA ILE A 146 11.31 12.43 30.02
C ILE A 146 12.33 13.56 29.85
N ASN A 147 12.06 14.44 28.88
CA ASN A 147 12.92 15.55 28.46
C ASN A 147 14.32 15.13 27.96
N LYS A 148 14.55 13.86 27.64
CA LYS A 148 15.82 13.36 27.10
C LYS A 148 15.68 12.75 25.72
N THR A 149 14.59 12.03 25.47
CA THR A 149 14.40 11.31 24.22
C THR A 149 13.56 12.12 23.24
N LEU A 150 14.04 12.29 22.00
CA LEU A 150 13.28 12.96 20.94
C LEU A 150 12.26 11.97 20.34
N VAL A 151 10.99 12.36 20.28
CA VAL A 151 9.89 11.50 19.82
C VAL A 151 8.98 12.22 18.83
N VAL A 152 8.35 11.41 17.97
CA VAL A 152 7.23 11.81 17.13
C VAL A 152 5.94 11.35 17.79
N TYR A 153 5.12 12.29 18.24
CA TYR A 153 3.75 12.02 18.68
C TYR A 153 2.84 11.91 17.45
N LYS A 154 2.23 10.73 17.27
CA LYS A 154 1.24 10.45 16.23
C LYS A 154 -0.15 10.30 16.85
N THR A 155 -1.17 10.86 16.22
CA THR A 155 -2.56 10.68 16.68
C THR A 155 -3.00 9.24 16.50
N VAL A 156 -3.57 8.64 17.55
CA VAL A 156 -4.07 7.25 17.53
C VAL A 156 -5.30 7.14 16.61
N GLY A 157 -5.34 6.11 15.77
CA GLY A 157 -6.50 5.78 14.93
C GLY A 157 -6.79 6.77 13.80
N ARG A 158 -5.90 7.72 13.50
CA ARG A 158 -6.09 8.70 12.42
C ARG A 158 -4.99 8.65 11.37
N HIS A 159 -5.38 8.31 10.14
CA HIS A 159 -4.54 8.42 8.96
C HIS A 159 -4.28 9.88 8.59
N SER A 160 -3.06 10.18 8.13
CA SER A 160 -2.65 11.52 7.66
C SER A 160 -2.86 12.65 8.68
N ALA A 161 -2.95 12.33 9.98
CA ALA A 161 -3.03 13.33 11.04
C ALA A 161 -1.71 14.09 11.21
N PRO A 162 -1.74 15.33 11.74
CA PRO A 162 -0.54 16.06 12.13
C PRO A 162 0.32 15.24 13.08
N LYS A 163 1.63 15.30 12.88
CA LYS A 163 2.62 14.68 13.74
C LYS A 163 3.43 15.77 14.40
N ASN A 164 3.71 15.62 15.70
CA ASN A 164 4.51 16.58 16.45
C ASN A 164 5.85 15.96 16.83
N LEU A 165 6.94 16.65 16.51
CA LEU A 165 8.29 16.28 16.93
C LEU A 165 8.65 17.09 18.18
N SER A 166 8.89 16.41 19.30
CA SER A 166 9.32 17.06 20.54
C SER A 166 10.10 16.09 21.42
N LEU A 167 10.74 16.61 22.47
CA LEU A 167 11.19 15.74 23.56
C LEU A 167 9.99 14.99 24.16
N PHE A 168 10.22 13.77 24.63
CA PHE A 168 9.22 12.97 25.31
C PHE A 168 8.81 13.63 26.62
N ARG A 169 7.50 13.81 26.81
CA ARG A 169 6.91 14.49 27.98
C ARG A 169 6.00 13.58 28.79
N GLY A 170 6.05 12.27 28.56
CA GLY A 170 5.08 11.31 29.08
C GLY A 170 3.95 11.01 28.08
N SER A 171 2.92 10.32 28.58
CA SER A 171 1.71 10.03 27.84
C SER A 171 0.93 11.31 27.52
N ILE A 172 0.42 11.41 26.30
CA ILE A 172 -0.45 12.50 25.86
C ILE A 172 -1.74 11.85 25.36
N GLU A 173 -2.88 12.32 25.86
CA GLU A 173 -4.18 11.77 25.45
C GLU A 173 -4.34 11.80 23.92
N SER A 174 -4.80 10.69 23.33
CA SER A 174 -4.97 10.52 21.89
C SER A 174 -3.69 10.51 21.04
N PHE A 175 -2.50 10.55 21.64
CA PHE A 175 -1.22 10.45 20.91
C PHE A 175 -0.38 9.29 21.40
N GLN A 176 0.30 8.64 20.46
CA GLN A 176 1.31 7.62 20.74
C GLN A 176 2.69 8.16 20.36
N PRO A 177 3.67 8.13 21.28
CA PRO A 177 5.05 8.50 20.98
C PRO A 177 5.77 7.37 20.25
N PHE A 178 6.61 7.74 19.30
CA PHE A 178 7.59 6.86 18.66
C PHE A 178 8.93 7.57 18.64
N GLU A 179 10.02 6.85 18.91
CA GLU A 179 11.36 7.44 18.89
C GLU A 179 11.64 8.07 17.52
N PHE A 180 12.14 9.30 17.54
CA PHE A 180 12.55 9.97 16.32
C PHE A 180 13.86 9.35 15.83
N ILE A 181 13.87 8.93 14.58
CA ILE A 181 15.04 8.38 13.93
C ILE A 181 15.43 9.34 12.81
N ASP A 182 16.67 9.81 12.86
CA ASP A 182 17.22 10.66 11.82
C ASP A 182 17.45 9.86 10.54
N SER A 183 16.75 10.24 9.47
CA SER A 183 16.85 9.63 8.14
C SER A 183 17.58 10.50 7.12
N ARG A 184 18.29 11.53 7.57
CA ARG A 184 19.12 12.35 6.70
C ARG A 184 20.26 11.53 6.11
N ASP A 185 20.68 11.91 4.92
CA ASP A 185 21.91 11.43 4.29
C ASP A 185 22.95 12.57 4.26
N SER A 186 24.07 12.35 3.58
CA SER A 186 25.16 13.31 3.38
C SER A 186 24.75 14.64 2.76
N ASP A 187 23.63 14.70 2.03
CA ASP A 187 23.05 15.93 1.46
C ASP A 187 22.16 16.71 2.45
N GLY A 188 21.96 16.20 3.67
CA GLY A 188 21.12 16.80 4.70
C GLY A 188 19.61 16.63 4.50
N LEU A 189 19.16 15.93 3.46
CA LEU A 189 17.74 15.69 3.19
C LEU A 189 17.23 14.43 3.88
N TYR A 190 16.04 14.52 4.47
CA TYR A 190 15.33 13.37 5.03
C TYR A 190 14.80 12.47 3.91
N ARG A 191 14.95 11.17 4.10
CA ARG A 191 14.51 10.14 3.16
C ARG A 191 13.42 9.27 3.78
N LYS A 192 12.43 8.89 2.97
CA LYS A 192 11.44 7.85 3.30
C LYS A 192 11.24 6.93 2.11
N TYR A 193 11.50 5.65 2.33
CA TYR A 193 11.36 4.59 1.36
C TYR A 193 10.00 3.92 1.53
N ARG A 194 9.41 3.48 0.42
CA ARG A 194 8.22 2.65 0.41
C ARG A 194 8.47 1.41 -0.42
N ALA A 195 8.03 0.28 0.11
CA ALA A 195 7.97 -0.98 -0.61
C ALA A 195 6.57 -1.57 -0.54
N LEU A 196 6.27 -2.44 -1.51
CA LEU A 196 5.07 -3.26 -1.55
C LEU A 196 5.47 -4.71 -1.31
N TYR A 197 4.69 -5.41 -0.48
CA TYR A 197 4.75 -6.85 -0.33
C TYR A 197 3.50 -7.48 -0.93
N ILE A 198 3.68 -8.51 -1.76
CA ILE A 198 2.59 -9.31 -2.32
C ILE A 198 2.98 -10.78 -2.39
N ASN A 199 2.36 -11.60 -1.53
CA ASN A 199 2.52 -13.05 -1.43
C ASN A 199 3.98 -13.54 -1.63
N GLY A 200 4.90 -13.06 -0.80
CA GLY A 200 6.30 -13.49 -0.84
C GLY A 200 7.16 -12.79 -1.88
N ILE A 201 6.65 -11.75 -2.55
CA ILE A 201 7.45 -10.88 -3.40
C ILE A 201 7.49 -9.48 -2.79
N VAL A 202 8.70 -8.93 -2.67
CA VAL A 202 8.94 -7.53 -2.26
C VAL A 202 9.25 -6.70 -3.49
N TYR A 203 8.61 -5.54 -3.60
CA TYR A 203 8.73 -4.64 -4.73
C TYR A 203 9.03 -3.21 -4.25
N PRO A 204 10.13 -2.58 -4.68
CA PRO A 204 10.40 -1.17 -4.38
C PRO A 204 9.38 -0.27 -5.08
N ASP A 205 8.77 0.63 -4.31
CA ASP A 205 7.72 1.52 -4.82
C ASP A 205 8.31 2.90 -5.15
N TYR A 206 8.66 3.66 -4.11
CA TYR A 206 9.29 4.98 -4.26
C TYR A 206 10.13 5.35 -3.05
N LEU A 207 11.03 6.31 -3.26
CA LEU A 207 11.81 7.01 -2.27
C LEU A 207 11.45 8.50 -2.35
N LEU A 208 11.04 9.08 -1.22
CA LEU A 208 10.79 10.51 -1.09
C LEU A 208 11.95 11.20 -0.39
N PHE A 209 12.26 12.41 -0.85
CA PHE A 209 13.24 13.31 -0.26
C PHE A 209 12.55 14.57 0.25
N SER A 210 12.93 15.06 1.42
CA SER A 210 12.38 16.28 2.01
C SER A 210 13.43 17.03 2.84
N SER A 211 13.42 18.36 2.78
CA SER A 211 14.15 19.21 3.73
C SER A 211 13.48 19.24 5.11
N GLN A 212 12.26 18.70 5.22
CA GLN A 212 11.52 18.57 6.46
C GLN A 212 11.49 17.12 6.93
N TRP A 213 11.60 16.92 8.26
CA TRP A 213 11.64 15.60 8.89
C TRP A 213 10.41 14.73 8.59
N ASN A 214 9.23 15.34 8.43
CA ASN A 214 8.00 14.62 8.10
C ASN A 214 7.90 14.42 6.58
N VAL A 215 8.62 13.42 6.07
CA VAL A 215 8.65 13.11 4.63
C VAL A 215 7.30 12.57 4.17
N CYS A 216 6.57 13.36 3.39
CA CYS A 216 5.30 12.99 2.78
C CYS A 216 5.11 13.64 1.40
N TRP A 217 4.09 13.20 0.65
CA TRP A 217 3.87 13.65 -0.73
C TRP A 217 3.71 15.15 -0.90
N SER A 218 3.09 15.85 0.06
CA SER A 218 2.87 17.29 0.02
C SER A 218 4.10 18.12 0.41
N LEU A 219 5.10 17.49 1.05
CA LEU A 219 6.30 18.17 1.56
C LEU A 219 7.58 17.72 0.86
N LYS A 220 7.50 16.75 -0.07
CA LYS A 220 8.66 16.25 -0.79
C LYS A 220 9.30 17.35 -1.64
N ASN A 221 10.63 17.33 -1.70
CA ASN A 221 11.42 18.03 -2.71
C ASN A 221 11.54 17.19 -3.98
N HIS A 222 11.69 15.87 -3.84
CA HIS A 222 11.93 14.94 -4.94
C HIS A 222 11.35 13.55 -4.64
N ALA A 223 11.15 12.75 -5.69
CA ALA A 223 10.77 11.35 -5.61
C ALA A 223 11.61 10.53 -6.60
N ASP A 224 12.22 9.45 -6.12
CA ASP A 224 12.97 8.48 -6.90
C ASP A 224 12.21 7.14 -6.93
N PHE A 225 12.03 6.58 -8.11
CA PHE A 225 11.32 5.31 -8.34
C PHE A 225 12.27 4.18 -8.75
N THR A 226 13.57 4.46 -8.80
CA THR A 226 14.62 3.58 -9.31
C THR A 226 15.55 3.03 -8.22
N PHE A 227 15.30 3.38 -6.96
CA PHE A 227 16.14 2.94 -5.84
C PHE A 227 16.17 1.41 -5.70
N GLU A 228 17.32 0.90 -5.28
CA GLU A 228 17.53 -0.51 -4.98
C GLU A 228 17.35 -0.82 -3.49
N MET A 229 16.68 -1.94 -3.22
CA MET A 229 16.53 -2.47 -1.87
C MET A 229 17.70 -3.39 -1.52
N THR A 230 18.18 -3.27 -0.30
CA THR A 230 19.19 -4.16 0.26
C THR A 230 18.58 -5.51 0.64
N PRO A 231 19.39 -6.59 0.72
CA PRO A 231 18.91 -7.89 1.20
C PRO A 231 18.27 -7.84 2.59
N VAL A 232 18.82 -7.02 3.50
CA VAL A 232 18.30 -6.85 4.87
C VAL A 232 16.92 -6.21 4.88
N GLU A 233 16.66 -5.24 3.99
CA GLU A 233 15.35 -4.62 3.84
C GLU A 233 14.31 -5.64 3.35
N ILE A 234 14.67 -6.42 2.34
CA ILE A 234 13.80 -7.47 1.76
C ILE A 234 13.47 -8.53 2.81
N GLU A 235 14.49 -9.05 3.50
CA GLU A 235 14.32 -10.07 4.55
C GLU A 235 13.45 -9.55 5.71
N SER A 236 13.68 -8.33 6.17
CA SER A 236 12.88 -7.72 7.24
C SER A 236 11.40 -7.61 6.85
N ILE A 237 11.09 -7.28 5.59
CA ILE A 237 9.71 -7.22 5.10
C ILE A 237 9.08 -8.62 5.06
N HIS A 238 9.84 -9.66 4.72
CA HIS A 238 9.36 -11.04 4.84
C HIS A 238 9.05 -11.43 6.29
N ILE A 239 9.90 -11.02 7.24
CA ILE A 239 9.67 -11.26 8.66
C ILE A 239 8.39 -10.53 9.12
N VAL A 240 8.21 -9.26 8.74
CA VAL A 240 6.98 -8.49 8.99
C VAL A 240 5.76 -9.23 8.45
N ALA A 241 5.78 -9.64 7.19
CA ALA A 241 4.68 -10.35 6.55
C ALA A 241 4.31 -11.64 7.31
N LYS A 242 5.32 -12.42 7.70
CA LYS A 242 5.15 -13.66 8.47
C LYS A 242 4.60 -13.38 9.87
N LYS A 243 5.15 -12.40 10.58
CA LYS A 243 4.79 -12.08 11.97
C LYS A 243 3.37 -11.53 12.08
N LEU A 244 2.96 -10.71 11.11
CA LEU A 244 1.62 -10.12 11.03
C LEU A 244 0.62 -11.00 10.26
N ASN A 245 1.09 -12.10 9.69
CA ASN A 245 0.35 -13.00 8.81
C ASN A 245 -0.33 -12.28 7.63
N LEU A 246 0.29 -11.24 7.07
CA LEU A 246 -0.26 -10.47 5.96
C LEU A 246 0.26 -10.99 4.61
N GLN A 247 -0.60 -11.01 3.60
CA GLN A 247 -0.26 -11.44 2.24
C GLN A 247 -0.10 -10.26 1.28
N PHE A 248 -0.62 -9.10 1.64
CA PHE A 248 -0.49 -7.87 0.87
C PHE A 248 -0.37 -6.66 1.78
N PHE A 249 0.63 -5.82 1.60
CA PHE A 249 0.71 -4.51 2.26
C PHE A 249 1.75 -3.65 1.58
N SER A 250 1.66 -2.35 1.83
CA SER A 250 2.75 -1.41 1.61
C SER A 250 3.39 -1.05 2.94
N ILE A 251 4.68 -0.77 2.93
CA ILE A 251 5.45 -0.48 4.13
C ILE A 251 6.37 0.71 3.89
N ASP A 252 6.29 1.68 4.79
CA ASP A 252 7.16 2.85 4.83
C ASP A 252 8.31 2.59 5.82
N TYR A 253 9.54 2.83 5.38
CA TYR A 253 10.73 2.70 6.21
C TYR A 253 11.74 3.80 5.88
N ILE A 254 12.75 3.91 6.73
CA ILE A 254 13.86 4.85 6.58
C ILE A 254 15.18 4.11 6.74
N ARG A 255 16.27 4.68 6.27
CA ARG A 255 17.64 4.26 6.64
C ARG A 255 18.14 5.22 7.70
N ARG A 256 18.55 4.70 8.85
CA ARG A 256 19.05 5.51 9.96
C ARG A 256 20.38 6.15 9.58
N ASN A 257 20.54 7.46 9.79
CA ASN A 257 21.74 8.21 9.40
C ASN A 257 23.04 7.61 9.96
N SER A 258 23.03 7.18 11.22
CA SER A 258 24.24 6.76 11.93
C SER A 258 24.90 5.49 11.38
N ASP A 259 24.14 4.60 10.76
CA ASP A 259 24.63 3.27 10.35
C ASP A 259 23.95 2.68 9.10
N GLY A 260 23.02 3.41 8.48
CA GLY A 260 22.30 2.99 7.28
C GLY A 260 21.29 1.87 7.50
N HIS A 261 21.11 1.36 8.73
CA HIS A 261 20.17 0.25 8.97
C HIS A 261 18.72 0.67 8.69
N PRO A 262 17.91 -0.21 8.08
CA PRO A 262 16.52 0.08 7.83
C PRO A 262 15.74 0.10 9.14
N VAL A 263 14.80 1.05 9.28
CA VAL A 263 13.86 1.14 10.40
C VAL A 263 12.45 1.28 9.83
N PHE A 264 11.58 0.33 10.14
CA PHE A 264 10.23 0.22 9.58
C PHE A 264 9.23 1.03 10.41
N THR A 265 8.53 1.97 9.77
CA THR A 265 7.82 3.06 10.46
C THR A 265 6.31 3.05 10.28
N ASP A 266 5.82 2.42 9.21
CA ASP A 266 4.39 2.32 8.94
C ASP A 266 4.03 1.17 8.00
N ILE A 267 2.89 0.52 8.22
CA ILE A 267 2.34 -0.53 7.35
C ILE A 267 0.92 -0.13 6.96
N ASN A 268 0.61 -0.29 5.67
CA ASN A 268 -0.70 0.03 5.13
C ASN A 268 -1.19 -1.11 4.22
N VAL A 269 -2.26 -1.79 4.65
CA VAL A 269 -2.93 -2.89 3.95
C VAL A 269 -3.99 -2.43 2.93
N TYR A 270 -4.28 -1.12 2.91
CA TYR A 270 -5.16 -0.43 1.96
C TYR A 270 -4.41 0.75 1.30
N PRO A 271 -3.33 0.49 0.55
CA PRO A 271 -2.51 1.53 -0.03
C PRO A 271 -3.36 2.43 -0.91
N MET A 272 -3.25 3.74 -0.66
CA MET A 272 -3.92 4.73 -1.48
C MET A 272 -3.31 4.71 -2.88
N PRO A 273 -4.11 4.62 -3.94
CA PRO A 273 -3.61 4.89 -5.28
C PRO A 273 -3.27 6.38 -5.37
N ILE A 274 -1.98 6.69 -5.44
CA ILE A 274 -1.54 8.08 -5.55
C ILE A 274 -1.71 8.52 -7.01
N ALA A 275 -2.74 9.31 -7.26
CA ALA A 275 -2.95 9.98 -8.53
C ALA A 275 -2.07 11.24 -8.57
N TYR A 276 -0.93 11.18 -9.26
CA TYR A 276 -0.15 12.39 -9.55
C TYR A 276 -0.83 13.19 -10.65
N ALA A 277 -1.94 13.85 -10.36
CA ALA A 277 -2.61 14.71 -11.34
C ALA A 277 -1.59 15.69 -11.96
N GLU A 278 -0.73 16.29 -11.14
CA GLU A 278 0.32 17.22 -11.55
C GLU A 278 1.30 16.61 -12.57
N ILE A 279 1.70 15.35 -12.38
CA ILE A 279 2.67 14.70 -13.26
C ILE A 279 2.01 14.09 -14.49
N ILE A 280 0.85 13.46 -14.30
CA ILE A 280 0.01 12.87 -15.35
C ILE A 280 -0.35 13.95 -16.39
N HIS A 281 -0.73 15.16 -15.94
CA HIS A 281 -1.01 16.28 -16.83
C HIS A 281 0.22 16.76 -17.62
N GLN A 282 1.40 16.80 -17.00
CA GLN A 282 2.65 17.22 -17.68
C GLN A 282 3.00 16.32 -18.87
N TYR A 283 2.74 15.01 -18.78
CA TYR A 283 3.07 14.03 -19.82
C TYR A 283 1.89 13.68 -20.75
N GLY A 284 0.78 14.43 -20.68
CA GLY A 284 -0.39 14.20 -21.54
C GLY A 284 -1.15 12.91 -21.23
N TYR A 285 -1.04 12.42 -19.99
CA TYR A 285 -1.91 11.38 -19.46
C TYR A 285 -3.07 12.04 -18.70
N TYR A 286 -4.21 11.36 -18.63
CA TYR A 286 -5.41 11.91 -17.97
C TYR A 286 -6.12 10.86 -17.15
N GLY A 287 -6.82 11.29 -16.09
CA GLY A 287 -7.49 10.39 -15.15
C GLY A 287 -6.54 9.80 -14.11
N ARG A 288 -6.99 8.78 -13.39
CA ARG A 288 -6.24 8.14 -12.30
C ARG A 288 -5.48 6.92 -12.82
N TRP A 289 -4.25 6.75 -12.35
CA TRP A 289 -3.31 5.72 -12.79
C TRP A 289 -2.78 4.93 -11.61
N TYR A 290 -2.70 3.60 -11.76
CA TYR A 290 -2.20 2.74 -10.70
C TYR A 290 -0.74 3.08 -10.44
N GLU A 291 -0.34 3.17 -9.17
CA GLU A 291 0.99 3.61 -8.77
C GLU A 291 2.10 2.81 -9.48
N CYS A 292 2.02 1.48 -9.44
CA CYS A 292 3.02 0.62 -10.08
C CYS A 292 2.83 0.49 -11.61
N GLY A 293 1.81 1.13 -12.19
CA GLY A 293 1.60 1.22 -13.64
C GLY A 293 1.62 2.67 -14.15
N ASN A 294 2.16 3.59 -13.35
CA ASN A 294 2.15 5.02 -13.59
C ASN A 294 2.90 5.36 -14.89
N PRO A 295 2.36 6.24 -15.74
CA PRO A 295 3.00 6.65 -16.97
C PRO A 295 4.40 7.26 -16.89
N LEU A 296 4.78 7.81 -15.74
CA LEU A 296 6.18 8.14 -15.47
C LEU A 296 7.12 6.96 -15.70
N ARG A 297 6.65 5.74 -15.41
CA ARG A 297 7.39 4.50 -15.62
C ARG A 297 7.35 3.98 -17.05
N PHE A 298 6.50 4.49 -17.94
CA PHE A 298 6.54 4.10 -19.36
C PHE A 298 7.75 4.65 -20.12
N GLY A 299 8.57 5.51 -19.49
CA GLY A 299 9.88 5.92 -19.99
C GLY A 299 11.02 5.82 -18.98
N MET A 300 10.75 5.36 -17.75
CA MET A 300 11.77 5.16 -16.71
C MET A 300 12.07 3.67 -16.54
N PRO A 301 13.33 3.27 -16.28
CA PRO A 301 13.65 1.89 -15.96
C PRO A 301 12.85 1.42 -14.74
N GLU A 302 12.29 0.21 -14.80
CA GLU A 302 11.73 -0.45 -13.62
C GLU A 302 12.89 -0.82 -12.68
N SER A 303 12.87 -0.34 -11.43
CA SER A 303 13.89 -0.63 -10.40
C SER A 303 14.17 -2.12 -10.20
N SER A 304 13.14 -2.96 -10.36
CA SER A 304 13.26 -4.42 -10.21
C SER A 304 13.72 -5.15 -11.48
N GLY A 305 13.90 -4.44 -12.60
CA GLY A 305 14.15 -5.04 -13.90
C GLY A 305 12.96 -5.83 -14.48
N ARG A 306 11.81 -5.91 -13.79
CA ARG A 306 10.58 -6.58 -14.24
C ARG A 306 9.35 -5.68 -14.12
N PRO A 307 8.39 -5.76 -15.06
CA PRO A 307 7.14 -5.02 -14.95
C PRO A 307 6.32 -5.47 -13.73
N PHE A 308 5.74 -4.53 -12.99
CA PHE A 308 4.92 -4.83 -11.81
C PHE A 308 3.81 -5.87 -12.08
N TRP A 309 3.13 -5.78 -13.22
CA TRP A 309 2.01 -6.69 -13.51
C TRP A 309 2.45 -8.14 -13.74
N GLU A 310 3.69 -8.37 -14.15
CA GLU A 310 4.26 -9.73 -14.21
C GLU A 310 4.50 -10.26 -12.79
N ILE A 311 5.02 -9.41 -11.90
CA ILE A 311 5.20 -9.74 -10.48
C ILE A 311 3.85 -10.05 -9.82
N PHE A 312 2.84 -9.20 -10.06
CA PHE A 312 1.48 -9.40 -9.58
C PHE A 312 0.90 -10.73 -10.06
N ASP A 313 0.98 -11.02 -11.37
CA ASP A 313 0.46 -12.24 -11.96
C ASP A 313 1.12 -13.48 -11.35
N ASN A 314 2.45 -13.46 -11.19
CA ASN A 314 3.20 -14.55 -10.55
C ASN A 314 2.81 -14.74 -9.08
N ALA A 315 2.63 -13.65 -8.34
CA ALA A 315 2.21 -13.68 -6.94
C ALA A 315 0.81 -14.30 -6.80
N MET A 316 -0.13 -13.92 -7.67
CA MET A 316 -1.51 -14.45 -7.66
C MET A 316 -1.56 -15.94 -8.06
N VAL A 317 -0.80 -16.35 -9.08
CA VAL A 317 -0.69 -17.76 -9.47
C VAL A 317 -0.11 -18.60 -8.34
N SER A 318 0.96 -18.12 -7.70
CA SER A 318 1.55 -18.79 -6.53
C SER A 318 0.55 -18.88 -5.38
N PHE A 319 -0.20 -17.81 -5.11
CA PHE A 319 -1.17 -17.77 -4.00
C PHE A 319 -2.32 -18.74 -4.23
N ALA A 320 -2.90 -18.76 -5.44
CA ALA A 320 -3.99 -19.65 -5.80
C ALA A 320 -3.59 -21.13 -5.74
N ASN A 321 -2.36 -21.47 -6.13
CA ASN A 321 -1.87 -22.84 -6.18
C ASN A 321 -1.30 -23.36 -4.86
N LYS A 322 -1.14 -22.51 -3.84
CA LYS A 322 -0.58 -22.92 -2.55
C LYS A 322 -1.56 -23.89 -1.87
N LYS A 323 -1.16 -25.15 -1.67
CA LYS A 323 -1.97 -26.12 -0.89
C LYS A 323 -2.24 -25.55 0.51
N MET A 324 -3.49 -25.69 0.98
CA MET A 324 -3.89 -25.28 2.34
C MET A 324 -3.15 -26.10 3.39
#